data_AF-A0A928F2K3-F1
#
_entry.id   AF-A0A928F2K3-F1
#
_cell.length_a   1.000
_cell.length_b   1.000
_cell.length_c   1.000
_cell.angle_alpha   90.00
_cell.angle_beta   90.00
_cell.angle_gamma   90.00
#
_symmetry.space_group_name_H-M   'P 1'
#
loop_
_entity.id
_entity.type
_entity.pdbx_description
1 polymer ?
#
loop_
_entity_poly.entity_id
_entity_poly.type
_entity_poly.pdbx_seq_one_letter_code
_entity_poly.pdbx_strand_id
1 'polypeptide(L)'
;MKNTKLTDTNYLFLSTTVACLENSLIRGEALAKLVDAKDFGDSLRLVTDVYSQRGEITTSSDDYEKMLSAELARAYAEMESLIASSGGEKELLSPLRTVYDCHNLKSCIKCEALNVPADGMLVSCGNFAPADISEMVRNRDFSALPEALAQAVVCAIDEFSATGDPQKVDIIIDKGAFLQMRDVCKKIGLPYLSSLCSIKADMCNVMTFVRAVRAGIGKDLLSDMLQEGGRIPAGYFLECFDGKTEKLFSGLGAYYNGFEEKDAESLSALEKKCDGIYLSYSESIWMSSFGPEKPVMYMIQKENEIRNVRIVLSGKKAGLSAETIRERLRVAAR
;
A
#
# COMPACT_ATOMS: atom_id res chain seq x y z
N MET A 1 -26.31 -5.78 -12.71
CA MET A 1 -26.05 -5.15 -14.02
C MET A 1 -24.62 -5.48 -14.41
N LYS A 2 -24.36 -6.04 -15.59
CA LYS A 2 -22.97 -6.22 -16.08
C LYS A 2 -22.36 -4.82 -16.21
N ASN A 3 -21.27 -4.56 -15.51
CA ASN A 3 -20.57 -3.28 -15.58
C ASN A 3 -19.96 -3.14 -16.99
N THR A 4 -20.63 -2.40 -17.87
CA THR A 4 -20.27 -2.25 -19.29
C THR A 4 -18.85 -1.66 -19.50
N LYS A 5 -18.25 -1.12 -18.44
CA LYS A 5 -16.91 -0.50 -18.43
C LYS A 5 -15.76 -1.48 -18.20
N LEU A 6 -16.02 -2.68 -17.66
CA LEU A 6 -15.02 -3.74 -17.52
C LEU A 6 -15.01 -4.67 -18.74
N THR A 7 -15.25 -4.12 -19.94
CA THR A 7 -15.21 -4.93 -21.16
C THR A 7 -13.75 -5.16 -21.52
N ASP A 8 -13.30 -6.41 -21.49
CA ASP A 8 -11.88 -6.77 -21.68
C ASP A 8 -11.25 -6.19 -22.97
N THR A 9 -12.04 -5.98 -24.02
CA THR A 9 -11.58 -5.38 -25.30
C THR A 9 -11.08 -3.95 -25.13
N ASN A 10 -11.63 -3.19 -24.17
CA ASN A 10 -11.12 -1.85 -23.85
C ASN A 10 -9.69 -1.93 -23.31
N TYR A 11 -9.27 -3.07 -22.77
CA TYR A 11 -7.97 -3.25 -22.15
C TYR A 11 -6.94 -3.91 -23.07
N LEU A 12 -7.26 -4.23 -24.33
CA LEU A 12 -6.36 -4.98 -25.22
C LEU A 12 -5.07 -4.20 -25.54
N PHE A 13 -5.21 -2.96 -26.00
CA PHE A 13 -4.06 -2.08 -26.28
C PHE A 13 -3.30 -1.77 -24.99
N LEU A 14 -4.03 -1.39 -23.94
CA LEU A 14 -3.48 -1.11 -22.61
C LEU A 14 -2.64 -2.26 -22.08
N SER A 15 -3.12 -3.50 -22.20
CA SER A 15 -2.40 -4.68 -21.70
C SER A 15 -1.07 -4.91 -22.42
N THR A 16 -1.01 -4.57 -23.72
CA THR A 16 0.24 -4.61 -24.48
C THR A 16 1.21 -3.52 -24.01
N THR A 17 0.71 -2.30 -23.81
CA THR A 17 1.53 -1.21 -23.24
C THR A 17 2.05 -1.56 -21.86
N VAL A 18 1.19 -2.08 -20.98
CA VAL A 18 1.58 -2.53 -19.63
C VAL A 18 2.68 -3.58 -19.69
N ALA A 19 2.59 -4.57 -20.58
CA ALA A 19 3.64 -5.57 -20.76
C ALA A 19 4.99 -4.95 -21.20
N CYS A 20 4.98 -3.87 -21.98
CA CYS A 20 6.20 -3.13 -22.27
C CYS A 20 6.75 -2.40 -21.04
N LEU A 21 5.89 -1.77 -20.24
CA LEU A 21 6.28 -1.07 -19.02
C LEU A 21 6.85 -2.04 -17.96
N GLU A 22 6.35 -3.27 -17.89
CA GLU A 22 6.87 -4.33 -17.02
C GLU A 22 8.36 -4.64 -17.26
N ASN A 23 8.88 -4.42 -18.47
CA ASN A 23 10.29 -4.62 -18.78
C ASN A 23 11.20 -3.53 -18.20
N SER A 24 10.63 -2.38 -17.84
CA SER A 24 11.36 -1.27 -17.21
C SER A 24 11.45 -1.37 -15.69
N LEU A 25 10.78 -2.36 -15.08
CA LEU A 25 10.77 -2.53 -13.64
C LEU A 25 12.14 -2.99 -13.12
N ILE A 26 12.60 -2.39 -12.03
CA ILE A 26 13.83 -2.81 -11.34
C ILE A 26 13.54 -4.04 -10.46
N ARG A 27 13.58 -5.22 -11.09
CA ARG A 27 13.37 -6.52 -10.44
C ARG A 27 14.46 -7.53 -10.82
N GLY A 28 14.45 -8.70 -10.19
CA GLY A 28 15.38 -9.80 -10.49
C GLY A 28 16.85 -9.37 -10.50
N GLU A 29 17.51 -9.55 -11.64
CA GLU A 29 18.93 -9.22 -11.82
C GLU A 29 19.22 -7.71 -11.67
N ALA A 30 18.32 -6.83 -12.12
CA ALA A 30 18.50 -5.38 -11.98
C ALA A 30 18.53 -4.97 -10.51
N LEU A 31 17.63 -5.52 -9.69
CA LEU A 31 17.62 -5.29 -8.24
C LEU A 31 18.86 -5.88 -7.56
N ALA A 32 19.29 -7.08 -7.97
CA ALA A 32 20.52 -7.69 -7.46
C ALA A 32 21.75 -6.82 -7.75
N LYS A 33 21.85 -6.24 -8.96
CA LYS A 33 22.90 -5.28 -9.32
C LYS A 33 22.91 -4.06 -8.41
N LEU A 34 21.75 -3.52 -8.02
CA LEU A 34 21.69 -2.42 -7.07
C LEU A 34 22.24 -2.80 -5.69
N VAL A 35 21.94 -4.01 -5.22
CA VAL A 35 22.42 -4.53 -3.94
C VAL A 35 23.93 -4.77 -3.96
N ASP A 36 24.46 -5.25 -5.08
CA ASP A 36 25.89 -5.57 -5.25
C ASP A 36 26.75 -4.37 -5.67
N ALA A 37 26.12 -3.22 -5.95
CA ALA A 37 26.83 -1.98 -6.20
C ALA A 37 27.77 -1.60 -5.03
N LYS A 38 28.89 -0.95 -5.35
CA LYS A 38 29.98 -0.69 -4.41
C LYS A 38 29.54 0.17 -3.22
N ASP A 39 28.80 1.23 -3.50
CA ASP A 39 28.36 2.21 -2.51
C ASP A 39 27.00 2.82 -2.87
N PHE A 40 26.50 3.70 -2.00
CA PHE A 40 25.23 4.41 -2.19
C PHE A 40 25.19 5.20 -3.50
N GLY A 41 26.29 5.85 -3.89
CA GLY A 41 26.35 6.66 -5.10
C GLY A 41 26.19 5.83 -6.36
N ASP A 42 26.84 4.66 -6.40
CA ASP A 42 26.68 3.71 -7.51
C ASP A 42 25.25 3.16 -7.60
N SER A 43 24.65 2.74 -6.48
CA SER A 43 23.24 2.30 -6.47
C SER A 43 22.29 3.42 -6.93
N LEU A 44 22.48 4.65 -6.44
CA LEU A 44 21.63 5.79 -6.78
C LEU A 44 21.73 6.14 -8.28
N ARG A 45 22.94 6.11 -8.85
CA ARG A 45 23.15 6.33 -10.28
C ARG A 45 22.40 5.29 -11.12
N LEU A 46 22.53 4.01 -10.80
CA LEU A 46 21.83 2.94 -11.53
C LEU A 46 20.30 3.12 -11.51
N VAL A 47 19.73 3.53 -10.38
CA VAL A 47 18.29 3.84 -10.28
C VAL A 47 17.93 5.07 -11.13
N THR A 48 18.74 6.13 -11.05
CA THR A 48 18.53 7.37 -11.79
C THR A 48 18.59 7.13 -13.30
N ASP A 49 19.53 6.30 -13.77
CA ASP A 49 19.68 5.94 -15.19
C ASP A 49 18.44 5.23 -15.73
N VAL A 50 17.79 4.38 -14.91
CA VAL A 50 16.55 3.70 -15.30
C VAL A 50 15.37 4.68 -15.33
N TYR A 51 15.21 5.50 -14.29
CA TYR A 51 14.05 6.39 -14.20
C TYR A 51 14.14 7.58 -15.16
N SER A 52 15.33 8.09 -15.45
CA SER A 52 15.53 9.25 -16.36
C SER A 52 15.17 8.92 -17.81
N GLN A 53 15.19 7.65 -18.20
CA GLN A 53 14.68 7.19 -19.50
C GLN A 53 13.16 7.41 -19.62
N ARG A 54 12.44 7.65 -18.51
CA ARG A 54 10.98 7.85 -18.46
C ARG A 54 10.57 9.30 -18.24
N GLY A 55 11.53 10.24 -18.20
CA GLY A 55 11.27 11.68 -18.06
C GLY A 55 12.37 12.41 -17.29
N GLU A 56 12.24 13.73 -17.18
CA GLU A 56 13.19 14.54 -16.42
C GLU A 56 13.15 14.21 -14.92
N ILE A 57 14.33 14.07 -14.32
CA ILE A 57 14.50 13.85 -12.90
C ILE A 57 15.42 14.94 -12.36
N THR A 58 14.94 15.70 -11.39
CA THR A 58 15.80 16.49 -10.52
C THR A 58 16.34 15.59 -9.42
N THR A 59 17.57 15.10 -9.58
CA THR A 59 18.27 14.30 -8.57
C THR A 59 19.33 15.12 -7.86
N SER A 60 19.20 15.28 -6.55
CA SER A 60 20.32 15.53 -5.64
C SER A 60 20.49 14.31 -4.72
N SER A 61 21.73 14.05 -4.27
CA SER A 61 22.08 12.91 -3.38
C SER A 61 21.29 12.90 -2.06
N ASP A 62 20.78 14.05 -1.64
CA ASP A 62 20.02 14.19 -0.39
C ASP A 62 18.53 13.92 -0.55
N ASP A 63 18.04 13.73 -1.78
CA ASP A 63 16.59 13.76 -2.08
C ASP A 63 16.08 12.52 -2.82
N TYR A 64 16.74 11.36 -2.66
CA TYR A 64 16.33 10.12 -3.32
C TYR A 64 14.89 9.68 -2.94
N GLU A 65 14.41 10.05 -1.75
CA GLU A 65 13.03 9.78 -1.34
C GLU A 65 12.01 10.58 -2.16
N LYS A 66 12.29 11.85 -2.48
CA LYS A 66 11.42 12.61 -3.40
C LYS A 66 11.52 12.07 -4.82
N MET A 67 12.69 11.65 -5.28
CA MET A 67 12.82 10.97 -6.58
C MET A 67 11.92 9.71 -6.64
N LEU A 68 11.99 8.85 -5.62
CA LEU A 68 11.14 7.64 -5.56
C LEU A 68 9.65 7.98 -5.49
N SER A 69 9.29 9.01 -4.73
CA SER A 69 7.90 9.46 -4.60
C SER A 69 7.38 10.07 -5.91
N ALA A 70 8.22 10.84 -6.61
CA ALA A 70 7.90 11.41 -7.92
C ALA A 70 7.79 10.34 -9.01
N GLU A 71 8.66 9.32 -9.00
CA GLU A 71 8.56 8.16 -9.90
C GLU A 71 7.24 7.42 -9.71
N LEU A 72 6.83 7.17 -8.46
CA LEU A 72 5.58 6.48 -8.19
C LEU A 72 4.36 7.33 -8.60
N ALA A 73 4.37 8.63 -8.27
CA ALA A 73 3.32 9.56 -8.66
C ALA A 73 3.17 9.64 -10.19
N ARG A 74 4.29 9.71 -10.92
CA ARG A 74 4.29 9.67 -12.38
C ARG A 74 3.75 8.35 -12.93
N ALA A 75 4.14 7.21 -12.35
CA ALA A 75 3.62 5.91 -12.77
C ALA A 75 2.09 5.80 -12.61
N TYR A 76 1.55 6.31 -11.50
CA TYR A 76 0.10 6.43 -11.31
C TYR A 76 -0.55 7.32 -12.38
N ALA A 77 -0.03 8.52 -12.61
CA ALA A 77 -0.56 9.45 -13.59
C ALA A 77 -0.52 8.90 -15.04
N GLU A 78 0.60 8.25 -15.40
CA GLU A 78 0.76 7.56 -16.69
C GLU A 78 -0.29 6.46 -16.85
N MET A 79 -0.43 5.58 -15.85
CA MET A 79 -1.36 4.46 -15.90
C MET A 79 -2.82 4.93 -15.97
N GLU A 80 -3.19 5.99 -15.24
CA GLU A 80 -4.55 6.55 -15.29
C GLU A 80 -4.87 7.17 -16.64
N SER A 81 -3.92 7.88 -17.24
CA SER A 81 -4.05 8.39 -18.62
C SER A 81 -4.26 7.24 -19.62
N LEU A 82 -3.49 6.15 -19.47
CA LEU A 82 -3.62 4.97 -20.33
C LEU A 82 -4.96 4.25 -20.13
N ILE A 83 -5.45 4.11 -18.89
CA ILE A 83 -6.78 3.56 -18.59
C ILE A 83 -7.88 4.44 -19.21
N ALA A 84 -7.80 5.75 -19.03
CA ALA A 84 -8.80 6.70 -19.53
C ALA A 84 -8.85 6.74 -21.07
N SER A 85 -7.70 6.79 -21.73
CA SER A 85 -7.59 6.78 -23.20
C SER A 85 -8.08 5.47 -23.82
N SER A 86 -8.02 4.37 -23.06
CA SER A 86 -8.52 3.06 -23.47
C SER A 86 -10.02 2.86 -23.15
N GLY A 87 -10.69 3.85 -22.56
CA GLY A 87 -12.10 3.76 -22.17
C GLY A 87 -12.37 2.83 -20.99
N GLY A 88 -11.36 2.61 -20.14
CA GLY A 88 -11.46 1.79 -18.94
C GLY A 88 -12.13 2.49 -17.75
N GLU A 89 -12.32 1.76 -16.66
CA GLU A 89 -12.86 2.29 -15.40
C GLU A 89 -11.88 3.27 -14.73
N LYS A 90 -12.31 4.51 -14.50
CA LYS A 90 -11.44 5.60 -13.99
C LYS A 90 -11.02 5.36 -12.55
N GLU A 91 -11.89 4.72 -11.75
CA GLU A 91 -11.63 4.45 -10.34
C GLU A 91 -10.82 3.16 -10.13
N LEU A 92 -10.36 2.50 -11.20
CA LEU A 92 -9.72 1.18 -11.14
C LEU A 92 -8.52 1.12 -10.17
N LEU A 93 -7.72 2.20 -10.10
CA LEU A 93 -6.55 2.28 -9.22
C LEU A 93 -6.86 2.91 -7.85
N SER A 94 -8.08 3.41 -7.64
CA SER A 94 -8.46 4.17 -6.45
C SER A 94 -8.24 3.40 -5.13
N PRO A 95 -8.52 2.07 -5.04
CA PRO A 95 -8.24 1.33 -3.82
C PRO A 95 -6.75 1.28 -3.46
N LEU A 96 -5.85 1.26 -4.44
CA LEU A 96 -4.41 1.30 -4.19
C LEU A 96 -3.99 2.68 -3.71
N ARG A 97 -4.54 3.74 -4.31
CA ARG A 97 -4.25 5.14 -3.97
C ARG A 97 -4.76 5.55 -2.59
N THR A 98 -5.82 4.91 -2.10
CA THR A 98 -6.49 5.26 -0.83
C THR A 98 -5.54 5.21 0.37
N VAL A 99 -4.51 4.36 0.37
CA VAL A 99 -3.51 4.32 1.46
C VAL A 99 -2.72 5.62 1.58
N TYR A 100 -2.49 6.33 0.49
CA TYR A 100 -1.76 7.60 0.47
C TYR A 100 -2.65 8.76 0.90
N ASP A 101 -3.94 8.75 0.54
CA ASP A 101 -4.90 9.71 1.08
C ASP A 101 -5.02 9.56 2.60
N CYS A 102 -5.10 8.32 3.09
CA CYS A 102 -5.09 8.00 4.51
C CYS A 102 -3.82 8.54 5.20
N HIS A 103 -2.63 8.31 4.64
CA HIS A 103 -1.38 8.86 5.17
C HIS A 103 -1.40 10.39 5.24
N ASN A 104 -1.85 11.05 4.18
CA ASN A 104 -1.93 12.52 4.11
C ASN A 104 -2.93 13.07 5.12
N LEU A 105 -4.13 12.48 5.23
CA LEU A 105 -5.15 12.87 6.20
C LEU A 105 -4.64 12.75 7.64
N LYS A 106 -4.03 11.61 7.99
CA LYS A 106 -3.43 11.39 9.32
C LYS A 106 -2.34 12.42 9.62
N SER A 107 -1.49 12.71 8.64
CA SER A 107 -0.42 13.70 8.78
C SER A 107 -0.99 15.10 9.00
N CYS A 108 -1.95 15.54 8.19
CA CYS A 108 -2.59 16.86 8.30
C CYS A 108 -3.30 17.04 9.65
N ILE A 109 -4.11 16.07 10.09
CA ILE A 109 -4.84 16.14 11.37
C ILE A 109 -3.87 16.27 12.55
N LYS A 110 -2.83 15.43 12.59
CA LYS A 110 -1.83 15.45 13.66
C LYS A 110 -1.00 16.72 13.67
N CYS A 111 -0.57 17.18 12.48
CA CYS A 111 0.23 18.39 12.34
C CYS A 111 -0.55 19.66 12.71
N GLU A 112 -1.83 19.73 12.34
CA GLU A 112 -2.70 20.85 12.70
C GLU A 112 -2.87 20.96 14.23
N ALA A 113 -3.11 19.84 14.92
CA ALA A 113 -3.21 19.83 16.39
C ALA A 113 -1.90 20.23 17.08
N LEU A 114 -0.76 19.96 16.45
CA LEU A 114 0.58 20.33 16.93
C LEU A 114 1.04 21.71 16.43
N ASN A 115 0.26 22.38 15.59
CA ASN A 115 0.60 23.64 14.94
C ASN A 115 1.95 23.61 14.19
N VAL A 116 2.21 22.52 13.46
CA VAL A 116 3.40 22.33 12.60
C VAL A 116 2.99 22.12 11.14
N PRO A 117 3.84 22.47 10.16
CA PRO A 117 3.51 22.26 8.74
C PRO A 117 3.57 20.77 8.38
N ALA A 118 2.58 20.31 7.61
CA ALA A 118 2.50 18.92 7.13
C ALA A 118 3.20 18.71 5.78
N ASP A 119 3.50 19.77 5.02
CA ASP A 119 3.88 19.74 3.60
C ASP A 119 5.03 18.77 3.29
N GLY A 120 6.03 18.69 4.17
CA GLY A 120 7.19 17.80 4.01
C GLY A 120 6.89 16.31 4.22
N MET A 121 5.70 15.96 4.70
CA MET A 121 5.28 14.59 5.00
C MET A 121 4.28 14.04 3.98
N LEU A 122 3.71 14.89 3.13
CA LEU A 122 2.62 14.50 2.23
C LEU A 122 3.14 13.83 0.96
N VAL A 123 2.33 12.92 0.42
CA VAL A 123 2.66 12.09 -0.74
C VAL A 123 1.65 12.31 -1.86
N SER A 124 2.13 12.62 -3.07
CA SER A 124 1.30 12.88 -4.26
C SER A 124 0.86 11.62 -5.01
N CYS A 125 0.56 10.54 -4.30
CA CYS A 125 0.11 9.26 -4.89
C CYS A 125 -1.36 8.94 -4.58
N GLY A 126 -2.00 9.70 -3.68
CA GLY A 126 -3.40 9.55 -3.29
C GLY A 126 -4.38 9.97 -4.37
N ASN A 127 -5.66 9.66 -4.21
CA ASN A 127 -6.73 10.09 -5.12
C ASN A 127 -6.92 11.62 -5.12
N PHE A 128 -6.51 12.28 -4.04
CA PHE A 128 -6.57 13.73 -3.89
C PHE A 128 -5.17 14.34 -3.94
N ALA A 129 -5.07 15.58 -4.42
CA ALA A 129 -3.80 16.29 -4.32
C ALA A 129 -3.48 16.59 -2.83
N PRO A 130 -2.21 16.55 -2.40
CA PRO A 130 -1.82 16.90 -1.04
C PRO A 130 -2.32 18.27 -0.56
N ALA A 131 -2.35 19.25 -1.47
CA ALA A 131 -2.85 20.59 -1.20
C ALA A 131 -4.35 20.57 -0.86
N ASP A 132 -5.14 19.82 -1.64
CA ASP A 132 -6.58 19.69 -1.42
C ASP A 132 -6.87 19.04 -0.06
N ILE A 133 -6.15 17.97 0.31
CA ILE A 133 -6.29 17.34 1.64
C ILE A 133 -5.95 18.34 2.75
N SER A 134 -4.88 19.12 2.57
CA SER A 134 -4.47 20.13 3.55
C SER A 134 -5.51 21.23 3.71
N GLU A 135 -6.16 21.64 2.62
CA GLU A 135 -7.24 22.61 2.63
C GLU A 135 -8.51 22.06 3.29
N MET A 136 -8.92 20.83 2.95
CA MET A 136 -10.07 20.15 3.54
C MET A 136 -9.94 20.07 5.06
N VAL A 137 -8.78 19.65 5.58
CA VAL A 137 -8.53 19.54 7.03
C VAL A 137 -8.59 20.92 7.69
N ARG A 138 -7.89 21.91 7.14
CA ARG A 138 -7.82 23.28 7.68
C ARG A 138 -9.19 23.96 7.72
N ASN A 139 -9.98 23.81 6.66
CA ASN A 139 -11.29 24.45 6.54
C ASN A 139 -12.41 23.64 7.20
N ARG A 140 -12.12 22.43 7.69
CA ARG A 140 -13.11 21.46 8.20
C ARG A 140 -14.22 21.17 7.17
N ASP A 141 -13.86 21.17 5.89
CA ASP A 141 -14.75 20.84 4.78
C ASP A 141 -14.31 19.52 4.14
N PHE A 142 -15.08 18.47 4.42
CA PHE A 142 -14.83 17.11 3.96
C PHE A 142 -15.82 16.67 2.88
N SER A 143 -16.58 17.60 2.30
CA SER A 143 -17.64 17.30 1.31
C SER A 143 -17.11 16.64 0.04
N ALA A 144 -15.85 16.89 -0.31
CA ALA A 144 -15.18 16.28 -1.45
C ALA A 144 -14.68 14.84 -1.17
N LEU A 145 -14.56 14.44 0.10
CA LEU A 145 -14.14 13.09 0.46
C LEU A 145 -15.29 12.10 0.27
N PRO A 146 -14.99 10.83 -0.09
CA PRO A 146 -15.97 9.76 -0.04
C PRO A 146 -16.53 9.61 1.38
N GLU A 147 -17.80 9.23 1.47
CA GLU A 147 -18.56 9.19 2.74
C GLU A 147 -17.81 8.48 3.88
N ALA A 148 -17.26 7.29 3.61
CA ALA A 148 -16.51 6.51 4.59
C ALA A 148 -15.27 7.24 5.14
N LEU A 149 -14.55 7.96 4.28
CA LEU A 149 -13.38 8.75 4.69
C LEU A 149 -13.81 10.04 5.40
N ALA A 150 -14.85 10.73 4.90
CA ALA A 150 -15.37 11.94 5.52
C ALA A 150 -15.81 11.68 6.98
N GLN A 151 -16.58 10.61 7.19
CA GLN A 151 -17.01 10.20 8.52
C GLN A 151 -15.83 9.84 9.43
N ALA A 152 -14.86 9.10 8.91
CA ALA A 152 -13.65 8.75 9.65
C ALA A 152 -12.84 9.99 10.05
N VAL A 153 -12.70 10.97 9.16
CA VAL A 153 -11.97 12.22 9.45
C VAL A 153 -12.64 13.03 10.55
N VAL A 154 -13.96 13.21 10.47
CA VAL A 154 -14.73 13.91 11.53
C VAL A 154 -14.56 13.19 12.86
N CYS A 155 -14.77 11.87 12.88
CA CYS A 155 -14.63 11.07 14.10
C CYS A 155 -13.20 11.11 14.66
N ALA A 156 -12.17 11.08 13.81
CA ALA A 156 -10.78 11.13 14.23
C ALA A 156 -10.42 12.49 14.84
N ILE A 157 -10.90 13.60 14.28
CA ILE A 157 -10.68 14.95 14.81
C ILE A 157 -11.37 15.11 16.17
N ASP A 158 -12.62 14.67 16.29
CA ASP A 158 -13.39 14.76 17.54
C ASP A 158 -12.74 13.94 18.65
N GLU A 159 -12.40 12.68 18.36
CA GLU A 159 -11.77 11.78 19.33
C GLU A 159 -10.37 12.27 19.74
N PHE A 160 -9.59 12.79 18.79
CA PHE A 160 -8.27 13.33 19.09
C PHE A 160 -8.36 14.62 19.92
N SER A 161 -9.34 15.48 19.64
CA SER A 161 -9.60 16.68 20.43
C SER A 161 -10.04 16.35 21.87
N ALA A 162 -10.80 15.27 22.04
CA ALA A 162 -11.28 14.83 23.35
C ALA A 162 -10.21 14.12 24.18
N THR A 163 -9.33 13.33 23.56
CA THR A 163 -8.40 12.43 24.26
C THR A 163 -6.94 12.88 24.22
N GLY A 164 -6.54 13.64 23.20
CA GLY A 164 -5.15 13.95 22.90
C GLY A 164 -4.31 12.74 22.45
N ASP A 165 -4.94 11.59 22.15
CA ASP A 165 -4.23 10.37 21.74
C ASP A 165 -4.08 10.29 20.20
N PRO A 166 -2.88 10.48 19.63
CA PRO A 166 -2.68 10.41 18.19
C PRO A 166 -2.88 9.01 17.61
N GLN A 167 -2.89 7.95 18.42
CA GLN A 167 -3.15 6.58 17.93
C GLN A 167 -4.61 6.40 17.52
N LYS A 168 -5.54 7.11 18.16
CA LYS A 168 -6.96 7.09 17.78
C LYS A 168 -7.18 7.59 16.35
N VAL A 169 -6.42 8.62 15.95
CA VAL A 169 -6.42 9.11 14.57
C VAL A 169 -6.02 8.00 13.59
N ASP A 170 -4.96 7.25 13.90
CA ASP A 170 -4.53 6.16 13.02
C ASP A 170 -5.62 5.08 12.88
N ILE A 171 -6.15 4.62 14.02
CA ILE A 171 -7.16 3.56 14.07
C ILE A 171 -8.42 3.94 13.28
N ILE A 172 -8.94 5.13 13.50
CA ILE A 172 -10.20 5.59 12.89
C ILE A 172 -10.02 5.82 11.39
N ILE A 173 -8.94 6.48 10.97
CA ILE A 173 -8.70 6.77 9.55
C ILE A 173 -8.38 5.48 8.78
N ASP A 174 -7.61 4.55 9.36
CA ASP A 174 -7.31 3.27 8.71
C ASP A 174 -8.60 2.46 8.48
N LYS A 175 -9.52 2.43 9.46
CA LYS A 175 -10.85 1.83 9.29
C LYS A 175 -11.64 2.46 8.15
N GLY A 176 -11.70 3.80 8.10
CA GLY A 176 -12.33 4.54 7.01
C GLY A 176 -11.74 4.20 5.64
N ALA A 177 -10.41 4.03 5.57
CA ALA A 177 -9.72 3.67 4.34
C ALA A 177 -10.09 2.27 3.84
N PHE A 178 -10.16 1.27 4.72
CA PHE A 178 -10.57 -0.08 4.32
C PHE A 178 -12.05 -0.16 3.92
N LEU A 179 -12.93 0.60 4.59
CA LEU A 179 -14.33 0.76 4.17
C LEU A 179 -14.43 1.37 2.77
N GLN A 180 -13.68 2.45 2.51
CA GLN A 180 -13.64 3.09 1.21
C GLN A 180 -13.13 2.16 0.11
N MET A 181 -12.04 1.43 0.36
CA MET A 181 -11.52 0.44 -0.58
C MET A 181 -12.58 -0.62 -0.92
N ARG A 182 -13.27 -1.14 0.10
CA ARG A 182 -14.35 -2.12 -0.08
C ARG A 182 -15.47 -1.57 -0.96
N ASP A 183 -15.90 -0.33 -0.71
CA ASP A 183 -17.05 0.25 -1.40
C ASP A 183 -16.72 0.60 -2.86
N VAL A 184 -15.49 1.08 -3.13
CA VAL A 184 -14.97 1.23 -4.50
C VAL A 184 -14.87 -0.12 -5.20
N CYS A 185 -14.34 -1.16 -4.55
CA CYS A 185 -14.25 -2.50 -5.14
C CYS A 185 -15.63 -3.07 -5.50
N LYS A 186 -16.64 -2.89 -4.63
CA LYS A 186 -18.03 -3.28 -4.91
C LYS A 186 -18.60 -2.52 -6.11
N LYS A 187 -18.34 -1.22 -6.22
CA LYS A 187 -18.79 -0.37 -7.34
C LYS A 187 -18.15 -0.80 -8.67
N ILE A 188 -16.84 -1.07 -8.66
CA ILE A 188 -16.11 -1.55 -9.85
C ILE A 188 -16.62 -2.95 -10.23
N GLY A 189 -16.77 -3.85 -9.25
CA GLY A 189 -17.23 -5.21 -9.48
C GLY A 189 -16.18 -6.13 -10.09
N LEU A 190 -14.89 -5.82 -9.92
CA LEU A 190 -13.77 -6.65 -10.37
C LEU A 190 -13.35 -7.64 -9.26
N PRO A 191 -13.56 -8.97 -9.42
CA PRO A 191 -13.30 -9.94 -8.35
C PRO A 191 -11.83 -10.02 -7.91
N TYR A 192 -10.90 -9.84 -8.86
CA TYR A 192 -9.46 -9.81 -8.60
C TYR A 192 -9.08 -8.66 -7.66
N LEU A 193 -9.54 -7.44 -7.95
CA LEU A 193 -9.29 -6.26 -7.12
C LEU A 193 -9.97 -6.37 -5.74
N SER A 194 -11.20 -6.90 -5.71
CA SER A 194 -11.91 -7.17 -4.45
C SER A 194 -11.12 -8.13 -3.56
N SER A 195 -10.58 -9.21 -4.16
CA SER A 195 -9.75 -10.18 -3.44
C SER A 195 -8.44 -9.59 -2.94
N LEU A 196 -7.78 -8.74 -3.73
CA LEU A 196 -6.58 -8.02 -3.30
C LEU A 196 -6.85 -7.16 -2.05
N CYS A 197 -7.94 -6.40 -2.05
CA CYS A 197 -8.32 -5.59 -0.90
C CYS A 197 -8.65 -6.43 0.34
N SER A 198 -9.37 -7.56 0.17
CA SER A 198 -9.63 -8.47 1.28
C SER A 198 -8.36 -9.09 1.85
N ILE A 199 -7.42 -9.51 0.99
CA ILE A 199 -6.12 -10.03 1.43
C ILE A 199 -5.35 -8.95 2.18
N LYS A 200 -5.35 -7.70 1.69
CA LYS A 200 -4.69 -6.58 2.36
C LYS A 200 -5.28 -6.34 3.77
N ALA A 201 -6.60 -6.41 3.91
CA ALA A 201 -7.29 -6.26 5.20
C ALA A 201 -6.92 -7.41 6.16
N ASP A 202 -6.94 -8.65 5.69
CA ASP A 202 -6.56 -9.81 6.50
C ASP A 202 -5.10 -9.75 6.95
N MET A 203 -4.18 -9.38 6.05
CA MET A 203 -2.77 -9.23 6.40
C MET A 203 -2.55 -8.09 7.41
N CYS A 204 -3.29 -6.99 7.29
CA CYS A 204 -3.29 -5.91 8.27
C CYS A 204 -3.78 -6.40 9.63
N ASN A 205 -4.87 -7.19 9.67
CA ASN A 205 -5.43 -7.74 10.89
C ASN A 205 -4.51 -8.76 11.56
N VAL A 206 -3.85 -9.63 10.80
CA VAL A 206 -2.83 -10.56 11.33
C VAL A 206 -1.69 -9.79 11.98
N MET A 207 -1.15 -8.77 11.32
CA MET A 207 -0.11 -7.91 11.90
C MET A 207 -0.58 -7.17 13.16
N THR A 208 -1.80 -6.64 13.13
CA THR A 208 -2.43 -5.92 14.23
C THR A 208 -2.63 -6.81 15.44
N PHE A 209 -3.12 -8.04 15.24
CA PHE A 209 -3.29 -9.03 16.29
C PHE A 209 -1.97 -9.37 16.99
N VAL A 210 -0.93 -9.69 16.21
CA VAL A 210 0.38 -10.07 16.79
C VAL A 210 1.00 -8.89 17.54
N ARG A 211 0.86 -7.66 17.02
CA ARG A 211 1.29 -6.44 17.73
C ARG A 211 0.51 -6.24 19.04
N ALA A 212 -0.81 -6.42 19.03
CA ALA A 212 -1.66 -6.27 20.21
C ALA A 212 -1.30 -7.27 21.31
N VAL A 213 -1.13 -8.56 20.96
CA VAL A 213 -0.70 -9.61 21.90
C VAL A 213 0.66 -9.28 22.51
N ARG A 214 1.63 -8.85 21.70
CA ARG A 214 2.98 -8.48 22.18
C ARG A 214 2.98 -7.24 23.08
N ALA A 215 2.13 -6.27 22.77
CA ALA A 215 2.00 -5.04 23.54
C ALA A 215 1.13 -5.21 24.81
N GLY A 216 0.48 -6.37 25.00
CA GLY A 216 -0.45 -6.58 26.11
C GLY A 216 -1.71 -5.73 26.01
N ILE A 217 -2.09 -5.31 24.81
CA ILE A 217 -3.28 -4.49 24.55
C ILE A 217 -4.53 -5.33 24.80
N GLY A 218 -5.52 -4.80 25.52
CA GLY A 218 -6.76 -5.50 25.82
C GLY A 218 -7.60 -5.86 24.58
N LYS A 219 -8.43 -6.90 24.72
CA LYS A 219 -9.30 -7.42 23.65
C LYS A 219 -10.26 -6.38 23.07
N ASP A 220 -10.76 -5.47 23.90
CA ASP A 220 -11.67 -4.40 23.47
C ASP A 220 -10.96 -3.44 22.51
N LEU A 221 -9.74 -3.00 22.85
CA LEU A 221 -8.96 -2.13 21.99
C LEU A 221 -8.49 -2.84 20.71
N LEU A 222 -8.22 -4.15 20.77
CA LEU A 222 -7.98 -4.95 19.55
C LEU A 222 -9.19 -4.91 18.62
N SER A 223 -10.41 -5.08 19.15
CA SER A 223 -11.65 -5.00 18.35
C SER A 223 -11.76 -3.65 17.61
N ASP A 224 -11.30 -2.58 18.26
CA ASP A 224 -11.25 -1.25 17.65
C ASP A 224 -10.17 -1.11 16.57
N MET A 225 -9.12 -1.92 16.58
CA MET A 225 -8.02 -1.86 15.61
C MET A 225 -8.23 -2.75 14.39
N LEU A 226 -9.15 -3.72 14.45
CA LEU A 226 -9.41 -4.63 13.34
C LEU A 226 -10.10 -3.92 12.17
N GLN A 227 -9.60 -4.20 10.97
CA GLN A 227 -10.05 -3.69 9.70
C GLN A 227 -11.15 -4.57 9.10
N GLU A 228 -12.13 -3.94 8.46
CA GLU A 228 -13.21 -4.64 7.77
C GLU A 228 -12.85 -5.04 6.33
N GLY A 229 -13.65 -5.91 5.72
CA GLY A 229 -13.53 -6.27 4.30
C GLY A 229 -12.59 -7.44 4.01
N GLY A 230 -11.95 -7.99 5.05
CA GLY A 230 -11.18 -9.24 4.99
C GLY A 230 -12.03 -10.49 4.82
N ARG A 231 -11.38 -11.62 4.52
CA ARG A 231 -11.97 -12.96 4.49
C ARG A 231 -12.03 -13.59 5.88
N ILE A 232 -11.11 -13.18 6.77
CA ILE A 232 -11.06 -13.65 8.15
C ILE A 232 -12.01 -12.78 8.99
N PRO A 233 -13.06 -13.35 9.60
CA PRO A 233 -13.98 -12.59 10.43
C PRO A 233 -13.28 -11.97 11.65
N ALA A 234 -13.65 -10.75 12.04
CA ALA A 234 -13.11 -10.11 13.25
C ALA A 234 -13.27 -10.99 14.50
N GLY A 235 -14.40 -11.71 14.61
CA GLY A 235 -14.67 -12.65 15.71
C GLY A 235 -13.60 -13.74 15.86
N TYR A 236 -13.01 -14.22 14.76
CA TYR A 236 -11.93 -15.20 14.81
C TYR A 236 -10.70 -14.65 15.55
N PHE A 237 -10.27 -13.42 15.23
CA PHE A 237 -9.17 -12.77 15.95
C PHE A 237 -9.48 -12.61 17.43
N LEU A 238 -10.70 -12.17 17.76
CA LEU A 238 -11.12 -11.97 19.15
C LEU A 238 -11.19 -13.29 19.94
N GLU A 239 -11.59 -14.39 19.32
CA GLU A 239 -11.60 -15.75 19.91
C GLU A 239 -10.19 -16.32 20.10
N CYS A 240 -9.25 -15.96 19.22
CA CYS A 240 -7.86 -16.37 19.32
C CYS A 240 -7.08 -15.61 20.39
N PHE A 241 -7.55 -14.43 20.80
CA PHE A 241 -6.80 -13.50 21.66
C PHE A 241 -6.23 -14.13 22.94
N ASP A 242 -7.06 -14.88 23.69
CA ASP A 242 -6.62 -15.52 24.95
C ASP A 242 -5.62 -16.67 24.72
N GLY A 243 -5.70 -17.31 23.55
CA GLY A 243 -4.75 -18.32 23.09
C GLY A 243 -3.53 -17.73 22.36
N LYS A 244 -3.36 -16.40 22.44
CA LYS A 244 -2.23 -15.64 21.90
C LYS A 244 -1.96 -15.97 20.41
N THR A 245 -0.70 -15.95 19.99
CA THR A 245 -0.31 -16.17 18.60
C THR A 245 -0.47 -17.62 18.19
N GLU A 246 -0.23 -18.57 19.08
CA GLU A 246 -0.30 -20.00 18.82
C GLU A 246 -1.70 -20.40 18.31
N LYS A 247 -2.75 -19.94 19.01
CA LYS A 247 -4.13 -20.20 18.60
C LYS A 247 -4.49 -19.53 17.27
N LEU A 248 -4.02 -18.31 17.02
CA LEU A 248 -4.24 -17.64 15.73
C LEU A 248 -3.65 -18.47 14.59
N PHE A 249 -2.37 -18.82 14.67
CA PHE A 249 -1.65 -19.45 13.56
C PHE A 249 -2.11 -20.89 13.30
N SER A 250 -2.62 -21.59 14.32
CA SER A 250 -3.20 -22.94 14.15
C SER A 250 -4.40 -22.99 13.18
N GLY A 251 -5.19 -21.91 13.08
CA GLY A 251 -6.36 -21.85 12.21
C GLY A 251 -6.20 -20.98 10.95
N LEU A 252 -5.09 -20.23 10.81
CA LEU A 252 -4.85 -19.39 9.63
C LEU A 252 -4.78 -20.20 8.33
N GLY A 253 -4.38 -21.47 8.40
CA GLY A 253 -4.34 -22.38 7.26
C GLY A 253 -5.69 -22.59 6.56
N ALA A 254 -6.81 -22.35 7.25
CA ALA A 254 -8.15 -22.39 6.64
C ALA A 254 -8.41 -21.25 5.65
N TYR A 255 -7.64 -20.15 5.75
CA TYR A 255 -7.80 -18.95 4.93
C TYR A 255 -6.63 -18.74 3.97
N TYR A 256 -5.41 -18.97 4.47
CA TYR A 256 -4.17 -18.72 3.74
C TYR A 256 -3.17 -19.84 4.00
N ASN A 257 -2.68 -20.44 2.91
CA ASN A 257 -1.65 -21.45 2.99
C ASN A 257 -0.29 -20.82 3.36
N GLY A 258 0.48 -21.58 4.13
CA GLY A 258 1.90 -21.29 4.37
C GLY A 258 2.20 -20.47 5.61
N PHE A 259 1.23 -19.97 6.37
CA PHE A 259 1.51 -19.43 7.71
C PHE A 259 1.98 -20.54 8.65
N GLU A 260 3.04 -20.26 9.39
CA GLU A 260 3.57 -21.13 10.44
C GLU A 260 3.70 -20.34 11.75
N GLU A 261 3.58 -21.00 12.90
CA GLU A 261 3.67 -20.34 14.22
C GLU A 261 4.97 -19.54 14.39
N LYS A 262 6.09 -20.05 13.85
CA LYS A 262 7.39 -19.38 13.87
C LYS A 262 7.38 -18.01 13.18
N ASP A 263 6.47 -17.78 12.23
CA ASP A 263 6.35 -16.48 11.57
C ASP A 263 5.96 -15.40 12.61
N ALA A 264 5.29 -15.77 13.70
CA ALA A 264 4.92 -14.89 14.79
C ALA A 264 6.11 -14.49 15.70
N GLU A 265 7.28 -15.12 15.59
CA GLU A 265 8.46 -14.85 16.43
C GLU A 265 9.15 -13.52 16.07
N SER A 266 9.03 -13.07 14.82
CA SER A 266 9.60 -11.80 14.35
C SER A 266 8.56 -11.01 13.57
N LEU A 267 8.26 -9.78 14.01
CA LEU A 267 7.35 -8.89 13.29
C LEU A 267 7.83 -8.61 11.86
N SER A 268 9.15 -8.55 11.65
CA SER A 268 9.73 -8.38 10.31
C SER A 268 9.53 -9.62 9.43
N ALA A 269 9.68 -10.82 10.00
CA ALA A 269 9.41 -12.07 9.28
C ALA A 269 7.93 -12.21 8.94
N LEU A 270 7.04 -11.91 9.89
CA LEU A 270 5.59 -11.90 9.66
C LEU A 270 5.18 -10.89 8.60
N GLU A 271 5.73 -9.68 8.65
CA GLU A 271 5.45 -8.64 7.65
C GLU A 271 5.88 -9.11 6.26
N LYS A 272 7.09 -9.69 6.14
CA LYS A 272 7.58 -10.26 4.87
C LYS A 272 6.69 -11.39 4.37
N LYS A 273 6.15 -12.22 5.26
CA LYS A 273 5.21 -13.29 4.93
C LYS A 273 3.88 -12.74 4.41
N CYS A 274 3.33 -11.75 5.09
CA CYS A 274 2.10 -11.06 4.71
C CYS A 274 2.24 -10.38 3.34
N ASP A 275 3.34 -9.64 3.14
CA ASP A 275 3.70 -9.04 1.85
C ASP A 275 3.79 -10.12 0.76
N GLY A 276 4.41 -11.26 1.06
CA GLY A 276 4.54 -12.38 0.12
C GLY A 276 3.20 -12.98 -0.31
N ILE A 277 2.23 -13.14 0.61
CA ILE A 277 0.88 -13.64 0.30
C ILE A 277 0.15 -12.66 -0.62
N TYR A 278 0.21 -11.36 -0.30
CA TYR A 278 -0.41 -10.31 -1.12
C TYR A 278 0.20 -10.25 -2.53
N LEU A 279 1.53 -10.23 -2.64
CA LEU A 279 2.23 -10.18 -3.92
C LEU A 279 1.97 -11.44 -4.76
N SER A 280 2.02 -12.63 -4.15
CA SER A 280 1.75 -13.89 -4.85
C SER A 280 0.33 -13.93 -5.44
N TYR A 281 -0.67 -13.39 -4.73
CA TYR A 281 -2.02 -13.28 -5.27
C TYR A 281 -2.11 -12.25 -6.40
N SER A 282 -1.43 -11.10 -6.26
CA SER A 282 -1.40 -10.08 -7.31
C SER A 282 -0.88 -10.65 -8.64
N GLU A 283 0.05 -11.59 -8.58
CA GLU A 283 0.63 -12.24 -9.76
C GLU A 283 -0.17 -13.43 -10.28
N SER A 284 -1.25 -13.85 -9.62
CA SER A 284 -2.03 -15.03 -10.03
C SER A 284 -2.61 -14.93 -11.44
N ILE A 285 -2.72 -13.71 -11.99
CA ILE A 285 -3.27 -13.41 -13.31
C ILE A 285 -2.17 -13.16 -14.38
N TRP A 286 -0.91 -13.52 -14.09
CA TRP A 286 0.20 -13.28 -15.01
C TRP A 286 -0.03 -13.88 -16.41
N MET A 287 -0.65 -15.07 -16.49
CA MET A 287 -0.95 -15.76 -17.76
C MET A 287 -2.12 -15.14 -18.55
N SER A 288 -2.94 -14.29 -17.93
CA SER A 288 -4.01 -13.59 -18.65
C SER A 288 -3.39 -12.71 -19.72
N SER A 289 -3.88 -12.75 -20.96
CA SER A 289 -3.28 -11.97 -22.05
C SER A 289 -3.71 -10.49 -22.04
N PHE A 290 -4.90 -10.20 -21.52
CA PHE A 290 -5.45 -8.85 -21.42
C PHE A 290 -6.53 -8.79 -20.33
N GLY A 291 -6.84 -7.58 -19.85
CA GLY A 291 -7.92 -7.34 -18.90
C GLY A 291 -7.68 -6.16 -17.95
N PRO A 292 -8.70 -5.73 -17.20
CA PRO A 292 -8.58 -4.68 -16.19
C PRO A 292 -7.63 -5.03 -15.04
N GLU A 293 -7.28 -6.30 -14.85
CA GLU A 293 -6.33 -6.75 -13.83
C GLU A 293 -4.88 -6.35 -14.16
N LYS A 294 -4.52 -6.23 -15.45
CA LYS A 294 -3.15 -5.91 -15.88
C LYS A 294 -2.61 -4.58 -15.34
N PRO A 295 -3.30 -3.44 -15.51
CA PRO A 295 -2.84 -2.18 -14.94
C PRO A 295 -2.75 -2.23 -13.41
N VAL A 296 -3.68 -2.94 -12.74
CA VAL A 296 -3.65 -3.13 -11.28
C VAL A 296 -2.41 -3.91 -10.84
N MET A 297 -2.15 -5.05 -11.47
CA MET A 297 -0.97 -5.90 -11.20
C MET A 297 0.34 -5.13 -11.43
N TYR A 298 0.43 -4.36 -12.51
CA TYR A 298 1.61 -3.53 -12.78
C TYR A 298 1.84 -2.49 -11.67
N MET A 299 0.80 -1.80 -11.23
CA MET A 299 0.95 -0.79 -10.18
C MET A 299 1.39 -1.42 -8.84
N ILE A 300 0.89 -2.62 -8.50
CA ILE A 300 1.36 -3.37 -7.32
C ILE A 300 2.86 -3.73 -7.45
N GLN A 301 3.27 -4.20 -8.62
CA GLN A 301 4.68 -4.50 -8.88
C GLN A 301 5.55 -3.24 -8.80
N LYS A 302 5.05 -2.11 -9.31
CA LYS A 302 5.75 -0.82 -9.24
C LYS A 302 5.88 -0.31 -7.80
N GLU A 303 4.85 -0.43 -6.98
CA GLU A 303 4.94 -0.13 -5.55
C GLU A 303 5.98 -1.01 -4.83
N ASN A 304 6.03 -2.31 -5.17
CA ASN A 304 7.00 -3.24 -4.61
C ASN A 304 8.44 -2.93 -5.08
N GLU A 305 8.62 -2.57 -6.35
CA GLU A 305 9.90 -2.10 -6.90
C GLU A 305 10.38 -0.88 -6.10
N ILE A 306 9.57 0.17 -5.97
CA ILE A 306 9.93 1.39 -5.26
C ILE A 306 10.29 1.10 -3.80
N ARG A 307 9.54 0.20 -3.14
CA ARG A 307 9.84 -0.25 -1.77
C ARG A 307 11.19 -0.96 -1.69
N ASN A 308 11.49 -1.88 -2.61
CA ASN A 308 12.76 -2.60 -2.65
C ASN A 308 13.93 -1.67 -2.97
N VAL A 309 13.78 -0.76 -3.94
CA VAL A 309 14.78 0.27 -4.25
C VAL A 309 15.05 1.15 -3.03
N ARG A 310 14.01 1.57 -2.30
CA ARG A 310 14.16 2.31 -1.02
C ARG A 310 14.95 1.52 0.02
N ILE A 311 14.68 0.23 0.17
CA ILE A 311 15.42 -0.65 1.10
C ILE A 311 16.90 -0.72 0.71
N VAL A 312 17.21 -0.85 -0.59
CA VAL A 312 18.60 -0.88 -1.07
C VAL A 312 19.30 0.45 -0.81
N LEU A 313 18.71 1.58 -1.24
CA LEU A 313 19.31 2.90 -1.11
C LEU A 313 19.50 3.30 0.36
N SER A 314 18.47 3.11 1.21
CA SER A 314 18.60 3.40 2.64
C SER A 314 19.61 2.49 3.33
N GLY A 315 19.65 1.20 2.99
CA GLY A 315 20.63 0.25 3.52
C GLY A 315 22.06 0.60 3.12
N LYS A 316 22.30 0.96 1.86
CA LYS A 316 23.62 1.41 1.37
C LYS A 316 24.05 2.72 2.03
N LYS A 317 23.12 3.69 2.16
CA LYS A 317 23.38 4.96 2.85
C LYS A 317 23.75 4.74 4.32
N ALA A 318 23.17 3.73 4.95
CA ALA A 318 23.49 3.31 6.32
C ALA A 318 24.73 2.40 6.44
N GLY A 319 25.42 2.08 5.34
CA GLY A 319 26.61 1.23 5.36
C GLY A 319 26.34 -0.26 5.63
N LEU A 320 25.11 -0.74 5.40
CA LEU A 320 24.76 -2.15 5.59
C LEU A 320 25.42 -3.03 4.52
N SER A 321 25.73 -4.27 4.91
CA SER A 321 26.24 -5.28 3.98
C SER A 321 25.19 -5.68 2.93
N ALA A 322 25.63 -6.15 1.77
CA ALA A 322 24.75 -6.65 0.73
C ALA A 322 23.85 -7.80 1.24
N GLU A 323 24.38 -8.69 2.08
CA GLU A 323 23.62 -9.79 2.70
C GLU A 323 22.48 -9.28 3.59
N THR A 324 22.75 -8.33 4.49
CA THR A 324 21.72 -7.73 5.34
C THR A 324 20.66 -6.98 4.53
N ILE A 325 21.04 -6.33 3.43
CA ILE A 325 20.08 -5.70 2.53
C ILE A 325 19.18 -6.76 1.87
N ARG A 326 19.74 -7.87 1.37
CA ARG A 326 18.96 -8.97 0.76
C ARG A 326 17.94 -9.57 1.71
N GLU A 327 18.28 -9.73 2.99
CA GLU A 327 17.35 -10.24 3.99
C GLU A 327 16.12 -9.34 4.16
N ARG A 328 16.33 -8.02 4.07
CA ARG A 328 15.29 -6.99 4.23
C ARG A 328 14.40 -6.80 3.01
N LEU A 329 14.90 -7.15 1.82
CA LEU A 329 14.12 -7.05 0.58
C LEU A 329 12.78 -7.77 0.73
N ARG A 330 11.73 -7.15 0.19
CA ARG A 330 10.44 -7.81 0.01
C ARG A 330 10.55 -8.85 -1.09
N VAL A 331 9.62 -9.81 -1.07
CA VAL A 331 9.58 -10.89 -2.06
C VAL A 331 9.64 -10.27 -3.46
N ALA A 332 10.58 -10.74 -4.27
CA ALA A 332 10.70 -10.28 -5.64
C ALA A 332 9.43 -10.67 -6.40
N ALA A 333 8.83 -9.68 -7.06
CA ALA A 333 7.80 -9.98 -8.04
C ALA A 333 8.44 -10.81 -9.17
N ARG A 334 7.74 -11.86 -9.62
CA ARG A 334 8.23 -12.74 -10.70
C ARG A 334 8.50 -11.99 -11.99
#